data_AF-A0A095TYR1-F1
#
_entry.id   AF-A0A095TYR1-F1
#
_cell.length_a   1.000
_cell.length_b   1.000
_cell.length_c   1.000
_cell.angle_alpha   90.00
_cell.angle_beta   90.00
_cell.angle_gamma   90.00
#
_symmetry.space_group_name_H-M   'P 1'
#
loop_
_entity.id
_entity.type
_entity.pdbx_description
1 polymer ?
#
loop_
_entity_poly.entity_id
_entity_poly.type
_entity_poly.pdbx_seq_one_letter_code
_entity_poly.pdbx_strand_id
1 'polypeptide(L)'
;MNLFEDNKDWTKVLNPIIEKYSDRKHPLDYKNLYQLIIMVILSAQDSDANINKIAPSLFSTYPNLKSLTISNVDSLIPHISKVRNYSTKANWIIEIAQTLKEDQNIPMNLGDLIALKGIGRKSANVILREIKVPAEGIIADLHVIRVAPRIGLISETKDGNKVEKQLMQLLPKEIWGEIGMAISFLGREICRPTNPKCTICPIQNYCQYTLKTI
;
A
#
# COMPACT_ATOMS: atom_id res chain seq x y z
N MET A 1 21.41 16.98 19.72
CA MET A 1 20.62 15.99 20.46
C MET A 1 20.67 14.71 19.65
N ASN A 2 21.47 13.73 20.08
CA ASN A 2 21.58 12.45 19.39
C ASN A 2 20.22 11.75 19.46
N LEU A 3 19.47 11.74 18.35
CA LEU A 3 18.18 11.04 18.23
C LEU A 3 18.34 9.51 18.12
N PHE A 4 19.57 9.02 18.24
CA PHE A 4 19.95 7.62 18.07
C PHE A 4 20.68 7.15 19.32
N GLU A 5 20.00 7.15 20.47
CA GLU A 5 20.48 6.40 21.64
C GLU A 5 20.25 4.90 21.38
N ASP A 6 21.37 4.18 21.36
CA ASP A 6 21.61 2.78 21.73
C ASP A 6 20.62 1.70 21.27
N ASN A 7 21.04 1.01 20.19
CA ASN A 7 20.84 -0.42 19.96
C ASN A 7 19.41 -0.97 20.21
N LYS A 8 18.39 -0.15 19.93
CA LYS A 8 17.00 -0.55 20.09
C LYS A 8 16.69 -1.59 19.02
N ASP A 9 16.42 -2.82 19.46
CA ASP A 9 15.96 -3.90 18.59
C ASP A 9 14.54 -3.57 18.10
N TRP A 10 14.46 -2.84 16.98
CA TRP A 10 13.20 -2.42 16.39
C TRP A 10 12.33 -3.60 15.96
N THR A 11 12.93 -4.74 15.62
CA THR A 11 12.19 -5.97 15.34
C THR A 11 11.37 -6.38 16.56
N LYS A 12 11.99 -6.45 17.73
CA LYS A 12 11.26 -6.77 18.98
C LYS A 12 10.22 -5.73 19.33
N VAL A 13 10.54 -4.45 19.17
CA VAL A 13 9.61 -3.34 19.49
C VAL A 13 8.38 -3.37 18.60
N LEU A 14 8.54 -3.69 17.31
CA LEU A 14 7.46 -3.65 16.32
C LEU A 14 6.73 -5.00 16.18
N ASN A 15 7.29 -6.09 16.71
CA ASN A 15 6.69 -7.41 16.66
C ASN A 15 5.22 -7.45 17.12
N PRO A 16 4.81 -6.79 18.23
CA PRO A 16 3.41 -6.82 18.68
C PRO A 16 2.41 -6.26 17.67
N ILE A 17 2.80 -5.30 16.83
CA ILE A 17 1.93 -4.78 15.76
C ILE A 17 2.02 -5.62 14.49
N ILE A 18 3.18 -6.22 14.20
CA ILE A 18 3.33 -7.14 13.07
C ILE A 18 2.45 -8.37 13.31
N GLU A 19 2.58 -9.04 14.46
CA GLU A 19 1.76 -10.22 14.80
C GLU A 19 0.26 -9.92 14.82
N LYS A 20 -0.13 -8.74 15.32
CA LYS A 20 -1.53 -8.32 15.35
C LYS A 20 -2.15 -8.17 13.95
N TYR A 21 -1.33 -7.85 12.95
CA TYR A 21 -1.81 -7.44 11.63
C TYR A 21 -1.32 -8.31 10.46
N SER A 22 -0.41 -9.27 10.66
CA SER A 22 0.17 -10.11 9.60
C SER A 22 -0.89 -10.93 8.85
N ASP A 23 -1.89 -11.45 9.57
CA ASP A 23 -2.94 -12.29 9.00
C ASP A 23 -4.10 -11.48 8.40
N ARG A 24 -4.01 -10.15 8.44
CA ARG A 24 -5.06 -9.28 7.87
C ARG A 24 -4.96 -9.29 6.36
N LYS A 25 -6.07 -9.67 5.73
CA LYS A 25 -6.26 -9.52 4.28
C LYS A 25 -6.18 -8.05 3.89
N HIS A 26 -5.66 -7.81 2.68
CA HIS A 26 -5.71 -6.49 2.07
C HIS A 26 -7.18 -6.03 1.92
N PRO A 27 -7.49 -4.73 2.07
CA PRO A 27 -8.87 -4.23 1.97
C PRO A 27 -9.54 -4.36 0.59
N LEU A 28 -8.76 -4.60 -0.47
CA LEU A 28 -9.28 -4.81 -1.84
C LEU A 28 -9.61 -6.29 -2.05
N ASP A 29 -10.79 -6.58 -2.57
CA ASP A 29 -11.31 -7.95 -2.78
C ASP A 29 -11.00 -8.47 -4.18
N TYR A 30 -9.72 -8.75 -4.44
CA TYR A 30 -9.23 -9.29 -5.71
C TYR A 30 -9.14 -10.82 -5.67
N LYS A 31 -9.29 -11.46 -6.83
CA LYS A 31 -9.20 -12.94 -6.96
C LYS A 31 -7.91 -13.45 -7.58
N ASN A 32 -7.16 -12.58 -8.25
CA ASN A 32 -5.90 -12.91 -8.92
C ASN A 32 -5.04 -11.63 -9.10
N LEU A 33 -3.82 -11.82 -9.61
CA LEU A 33 -2.84 -10.74 -9.79
C LEU A 33 -3.30 -9.67 -10.79
N TYR A 34 -3.96 -10.07 -11.88
CA TYR A 34 -4.56 -9.13 -12.83
C TYR A 34 -5.54 -8.18 -12.12
N GLN A 35 -6.49 -8.73 -11.36
CA GLN A 35 -7.47 -7.93 -10.63
C GLN A 35 -6.79 -7.03 -9.59
N LEU A 36 -5.80 -7.54 -8.87
CA LEU A 36 -5.03 -6.76 -7.88
C LEU A 36 -4.42 -5.50 -8.52
N ILE A 37 -3.73 -5.63 -9.64
CA ILE A 37 -3.09 -4.48 -10.30
C ILE A 37 -4.12 -3.44 -10.73
N ILE A 38 -5.19 -3.88 -11.40
CA ILE A 38 -6.22 -2.96 -11.87
C ILE A 38 -6.89 -2.27 -10.67
N MET A 39 -7.22 -2.99 -9.61
CA MET A 39 -7.83 -2.41 -8.41
C MET A 39 -6.88 -1.46 -7.66
N VAL A 40 -5.58 -1.73 -7.64
CA VAL A 40 -4.57 -0.84 -7.05
C VAL A 40 -4.44 0.48 -7.84
N ILE A 41 -4.52 0.42 -9.17
CA ILE A 41 -4.55 1.64 -10.00
C ILE A 41 -5.83 2.43 -9.74
N LEU A 42 -6.97 1.73 -9.69
CA LEU A 42 -8.27 2.37 -9.47
C LEU A 42 -8.39 2.98 -8.05
N SER A 43 -7.80 2.37 -7.03
CA SER A 43 -7.87 2.86 -5.64
C SER A 43 -7.01 4.10 -5.36
N ALA A 44 -6.14 4.50 -6.30
CA ALA A 44 -5.36 5.73 -6.13
C ALA A 44 -6.29 6.94 -5.92
N GLN A 45 -6.25 7.51 -4.71
CA GLN A 45 -7.12 8.62 -4.26
C GLN A 45 -8.62 8.30 -4.25
N ASP A 46 -8.98 7.03 -4.12
CA ASP A 46 -10.35 6.54 -3.99
C ASP A 46 -10.45 5.60 -2.77
N SER A 47 -11.67 5.25 -2.37
CA SER A 47 -11.86 4.32 -1.25
C SER A 47 -11.87 2.87 -1.71
N ASP A 48 -11.25 1.98 -0.93
CA ASP A 48 -11.27 0.53 -1.19
C ASP A 48 -12.72 0.01 -1.33
N ALA A 49 -13.65 0.54 -0.53
CA ALA A 49 -15.08 0.19 -0.59
C ALA A 49 -15.74 0.55 -1.93
N ASN A 50 -15.43 1.72 -2.51
CA ASN A 50 -15.94 2.10 -3.83
C ASN A 50 -15.37 1.17 -4.91
N ILE A 51 -14.06 0.87 -4.84
CA ILE A 51 -13.41 -0.03 -5.82
C ILE A 51 -13.98 -1.44 -5.74
N ASN A 52 -14.17 -1.99 -4.53
CA ASN A 52 -14.77 -3.31 -4.34
C ASN A 52 -16.21 -3.40 -4.87
N LYS A 53 -16.97 -2.29 -4.84
CA LYS A 53 -18.31 -2.23 -5.43
C LYS A 53 -18.30 -2.27 -6.96
N ILE A 54 -17.27 -1.70 -7.59
CA ILE A 54 -17.15 -1.56 -9.05
C ILE A 54 -16.52 -2.81 -9.69
N ALA A 55 -15.54 -3.40 -9.02
CA ALA A 55 -14.72 -4.50 -9.52
C ALA A 55 -15.51 -5.69 -10.10
N PRO A 56 -16.61 -6.18 -9.51
CA PRO A 56 -17.31 -7.35 -10.04
C PRO A 56 -17.85 -7.16 -11.46
N SER A 57 -18.46 -6.00 -11.74
CA SER A 57 -18.98 -5.67 -13.07
C SER A 57 -17.84 -5.48 -14.07
N LEU A 58 -16.79 -4.76 -13.67
CA LEU A 58 -15.61 -4.55 -14.50
C LEU A 58 -14.97 -5.87 -14.94
N PHE A 59 -14.70 -6.78 -13.99
CA PHE A 59 -14.02 -8.04 -14.28
C PHE A 59 -14.92 -9.12 -14.89
N SER A 60 -16.25 -8.95 -14.83
CA SER A 60 -17.16 -9.77 -15.63
C SER A 60 -17.05 -9.43 -17.12
N THR A 61 -16.86 -8.15 -17.46
CA THR A 61 -16.68 -7.71 -18.85
C THR A 61 -15.24 -7.92 -19.32
N TYR A 62 -14.27 -7.65 -18.46
CA TYR A 62 -12.85 -7.75 -18.73
C TYR A 62 -12.19 -8.77 -17.79
N PRO A 63 -12.27 -10.07 -18.07
CA PRO A 63 -11.79 -11.10 -17.14
C PRO A 63 -10.27 -11.22 -17.01
N ASN A 64 -9.49 -10.64 -17.95
CA ASN A 64 -8.03 -10.72 -18.01
C ASN A 64 -7.43 -9.57 -18.85
N LEU A 65 -6.10 -9.42 -18.86
CA LEU A 65 -5.41 -8.41 -19.68
C LEU A 65 -5.69 -8.58 -21.17
N LYS A 66 -5.79 -9.81 -21.67
CA LYS A 66 -6.08 -10.09 -23.08
C LYS A 66 -7.40 -9.46 -23.53
N SER A 67 -8.44 -9.52 -22.71
CA SER A 67 -9.72 -8.87 -22.99
C SER A 67 -9.62 -7.34 -23.04
N LEU A 68 -8.72 -6.74 -22.27
CA LEU A 68 -8.46 -5.30 -22.31
C LEU A 68 -7.64 -4.89 -23.54
N THR A 69 -6.77 -5.76 -24.07
CA THR A 69 -5.96 -5.44 -25.27
C THR A 69 -6.78 -5.13 -26.52
N ILE A 70 -7.95 -5.75 -26.64
CA ILE A 70 -8.88 -5.54 -27.76
C ILE A 70 -9.93 -4.47 -27.46
N SER A 71 -9.86 -3.86 -26.28
CA SER A 71 -10.77 -2.79 -25.84
C SER A 71 -10.14 -1.41 -26.10
N ASN A 72 -10.91 -0.36 -25.83
CA ASN A 72 -10.45 1.01 -25.83
C ASN A 72 -10.94 1.76 -24.59
N VAL A 73 -10.45 2.99 -24.43
CA VAL A 73 -10.77 3.86 -23.29
C VAL A 73 -12.27 4.13 -23.20
N ASP A 74 -12.93 4.44 -24.32
CA ASP A 74 -14.35 4.79 -24.35
C ASP A 74 -15.24 3.62 -23.90
N SER A 75 -14.84 2.38 -24.21
CA SER A 75 -15.54 1.17 -23.77
C SER A 75 -15.33 0.86 -22.28
N LEU A 76 -14.15 1.23 -21.74
CA LEU A 76 -13.81 1.00 -20.33
C LEU A 76 -14.44 2.03 -19.39
N ILE A 77 -14.57 3.29 -19.83
CA ILE A 77 -15.09 4.41 -19.01
C ILE A 77 -16.44 4.10 -18.33
N PRO A 78 -17.46 3.55 -19.02
CA PRO A 78 -18.73 3.21 -18.38
C PRO A 78 -18.60 2.35 -17.13
N HIS A 79 -17.61 1.43 -17.09
CA HIS A 79 -17.37 0.53 -15.97
C HIS A 79 -16.68 1.22 -14.79
N ILE A 80 -15.92 2.28 -15.02
CA ILE A 80 -15.11 2.95 -13.98
C ILE A 80 -15.44 4.43 -13.78
N SER A 81 -16.50 4.95 -14.39
CA SER A 81 -16.90 6.37 -14.34
C SER A 81 -17.13 6.92 -12.93
N LYS A 82 -17.39 6.04 -11.95
CA LYS A 82 -17.54 6.37 -10.52
C LYS A 82 -16.21 6.40 -9.75
N VAL A 83 -15.09 6.12 -10.42
CA VAL A 83 -13.75 6.19 -9.85
C VAL A 83 -13.18 7.58 -10.05
N ARG A 84 -12.52 8.14 -9.04
CA ARG A 84 -11.86 9.44 -9.17
C ARG A 84 -10.76 9.38 -10.24
N ASN A 85 -10.68 10.40 -11.10
CA ASN A 85 -9.72 10.49 -12.22
C ASN A 85 -9.82 9.31 -13.20
N TYR A 86 -11.03 8.79 -13.43
CA TYR A 86 -11.26 7.60 -14.25
C TYR A 86 -10.71 7.74 -15.67
N SER A 87 -10.76 8.92 -16.30
CA SER A 87 -10.28 9.09 -17.68
C SER A 87 -8.79 8.79 -17.80
N THR A 88 -7.97 9.32 -16.87
CA THR A 88 -6.53 9.04 -16.83
C THR A 88 -6.25 7.58 -16.49
N LYS A 89 -7.00 7.01 -15.54
CA LYS A 89 -6.85 5.60 -15.14
C LYS A 89 -7.24 4.63 -16.26
N ALA A 90 -8.27 4.93 -17.05
CA ALA A 90 -8.63 4.14 -18.22
C ALA A 90 -7.49 4.09 -19.24
N ASN A 91 -6.85 5.23 -19.52
CA ASN A 91 -5.68 5.29 -20.41
C ASN A 91 -4.55 4.41 -19.89
N TRP A 92 -4.21 4.51 -18.59
CA TRP A 92 -3.17 3.67 -17.99
C TRP A 92 -3.49 2.17 -18.06
N ILE A 93 -4.73 1.79 -17.76
CA ILE A 93 -5.16 0.39 -17.80
C ILE A 93 -5.04 -0.20 -19.22
N ILE A 94 -5.49 0.54 -20.23
CA ILE A 94 -5.37 0.11 -21.63
C ILE A 94 -3.91 0.03 -22.06
N GLU A 95 -3.07 1.01 -21.69
CA GLU A 95 -1.64 0.99 -22.02
C GLU A 95 -0.90 -0.19 -21.35
N ILE A 96 -1.20 -0.47 -20.08
CA ILE A 96 -0.66 -1.63 -19.36
C ILE A 96 -1.10 -2.93 -20.04
N ALA A 97 -2.38 -3.05 -20.41
CA ALA A 97 -2.87 -4.22 -21.11
C ALA A 97 -2.15 -4.41 -22.45
N GLN A 98 -1.98 -3.35 -23.24
CA GLN A 98 -1.25 -3.40 -24.51
C GLN A 98 0.23 -3.78 -24.35
N THR A 99 0.87 -3.30 -23.27
CA THR A 99 2.27 -3.57 -22.96
C THR A 99 2.48 -5.03 -22.52
N LEU A 100 1.67 -5.49 -21.57
CA LEU A 100 1.82 -6.81 -20.95
C LEU A 100 1.16 -7.93 -21.76
N LYS A 101 0.04 -7.64 -22.42
CA LYS A 101 -0.80 -8.53 -23.24
C LYS A 101 -1.49 -9.68 -22.49
N GLU A 102 -0.76 -10.38 -21.63
CA GLU A 102 -1.22 -11.55 -20.89
C GLU A 102 -0.88 -11.44 -19.40
N ASP A 103 -1.73 -12.01 -18.55
CA ASP A 103 -1.62 -11.93 -17.08
C ASP A 103 -0.29 -12.49 -16.55
N GLN A 104 0.27 -13.50 -17.23
CA GLN A 104 1.55 -14.11 -16.87
C GLN A 104 2.76 -13.18 -17.04
N ASN A 105 2.62 -12.12 -17.84
CA ASN A 105 3.68 -11.14 -18.08
C ASN A 105 3.70 -10.02 -17.03
N ILE A 106 2.80 -10.06 -16.04
CA ILE A 106 2.81 -9.09 -14.95
C ILE A 106 4.13 -9.23 -14.16
N PRO A 107 4.91 -8.15 -14.00
CA PRO A 107 6.19 -8.21 -13.32
C PRO A 107 6.03 -8.47 -11.83
N MET A 108 7.01 -9.20 -11.27
CA MET A 108 7.08 -9.55 -9.84
C MET A 108 8.28 -8.91 -9.15
N ASN A 109 8.76 -7.77 -9.66
CA ASN A 109 9.83 -6.98 -9.07
C ASN A 109 9.46 -5.49 -9.05
N LEU A 110 10.08 -4.74 -8.14
CA LEU A 110 9.74 -3.35 -7.89
C LEU A 110 10.01 -2.46 -9.10
N GLY A 111 11.17 -2.64 -9.75
CA GLY A 111 11.62 -1.79 -10.85
C GLY A 111 10.69 -1.81 -12.06
N ASP A 112 10.26 -3.00 -12.46
CA ASP A 112 9.37 -3.17 -13.60
C ASP A 112 7.93 -2.76 -13.26
N LEU A 113 7.48 -3.00 -12.03
CA LEU A 113 6.16 -2.54 -11.58
C LEU A 113 6.05 -1.01 -11.60
N ILE A 114 7.08 -0.27 -11.15
CA ILE A 114 7.03 1.21 -11.18
C ILE A 114 7.17 1.80 -12.59
N ALA A 115 7.61 1.01 -13.57
CA ALA A 115 7.64 1.42 -14.96
C ALA A 115 6.23 1.43 -15.59
N LEU A 116 5.27 0.70 -15.01
CA LEU A 116 3.88 0.70 -15.45
C LEU A 116 3.16 1.99 -15.04
N LYS A 117 2.52 2.67 -15.99
CA LYS A 117 1.83 3.94 -15.70
C LYS A 117 0.73 3.77 -14.66
N GLY A 118 0.69 4.71 -13.71
CA GLY A 118 -0.26 4.67 -12.59
C GLY A 118 0.19 3.80 -11.41
N ILE A 119 1.30 3.07 -11.52
CA ILE A 119 1.89 2.32 -10.42
C ILE A 119 3.11 3.08 -9.87
N GLY A 120 2.94 3.72 -8.72
CA GLY A 120 4.06 4.29 -7.96
C GLY A 120 4.68 3.29 -6.97
N ARG A 121 5.78 3.66 -6.32
CA ARG A 121 6.50 2.80 -5.35
C ARG A 121 5.60 2.19 -4.27
N LYS A 122 4.72 2.99 -3.65
CA LYS A 122 3.75 2.50 -2.66
C LYS A 122 2.84 1.42 -3.24
N SER A 123 2.34 1.61 -4.45
CA SER A 123 1.46 0.65 -5.12
C SER A 123 2.22 -0.63 -5.49
N ALA A 124 3.44 -0.50 -6.00
CA ALA A 124 4.29 -1.64 -6.31
C ALA A 124 4.63 -2.47 -5.07
N ASN A 125 5.03 -1.84 -3.96
CA ASN A 125 5.27 -2.56 -2.70
C ASN A 125 4.03 -3.27 -2.16
N VAL A 126 2.82 -2.69 -2.33
CA VAL A 126 1.56 -3.38 -2.01
C VAL A 126 1.40 -4.62 -2.88
N ILE A 127 1.60 -4.50 -4.20
CA ILE A 127 1.49 -5.63 -5.14
C ILE A 127 2.47 -6.74 -4.75
N LEU A 128 3.74 -6.42 -4.53
CA LEU A 128 4.78 -7.38 -4.13
C LEU A 128 4.43 -8.11 -2.83
N ARG A 129 3.92 -7.40 -1.82
CA ARG A 129 3.45 -8.01 -0.57
C ARG A 129 2.33 -9.03 -0.83
N GLU A 130 1.30 -8.63 -1.58
CA GLU A 130 0.12 -9.46 -1.80
C GLU A 130 0.41 -10.72 -2.64
N ILE A 131 1.41 -10.68 -3.54
CA ILE A 131 1.88 -11.88 -4.26
C ILE A 131 2.93 -12.69 -3.49
N LYS A 132 3.28 -12.28 -2.26
CA LYS A 132 4.20 -12.98 -1.35
C LYS A 132 5.62 -13.19 -1.91
N VAL A 133 6.13 -12.20 -2.64
CA VAL A 133 7.55 -12.19 -3.05
C VAL A 133 8.38 -11.41 -2.03
N PRO A 134 9.71 -11.64 -1.97
CA PRO A 134 10.59 -10.91 -1.06
C PRO A 134 10.45 -9.38 -1.22
N ALA A 135 10.35 -8.68 -0.09
CA ALA A 135 10.20 -7.23 -0.11
C ALA A 135 11.45 -6.52 -0.64
N GLU A 136 11.24 -5.62 -1.60
CA GLU A 136 12.26 -4.70 -2.10
C GLU A 136 12.15 -3.30 -1.49
N GLY A 137 11.06 -3.03 -0.77
CA GLY A 137 10.78 -1.76 -0.14
C GLY A 137 9.67 -1.88 0.91
N ILE A 138 9.39 -0.76 1.58
CA ILE A 138 8.38 -0.67 2.64
C ILE A 138 7.20 0.14 2.13
N ILE A 139 5.99 -0.35 2.36
CA ILE A 139 4.76 0.37 2.02
C ILE A 139 4.67 1.64 2.88
N ALA A 140 4.66 2.81 2.25
CA ALA A 140 4.58 4.11 2.90
C ALA A 140 3.34 4.89 2.43
N ASP A 141 2.19 4.62 3.05
CA ASP A 141 0.94 5.36 2.80
C ASP A 141 0.76 6.54 3.77
N LEU A 142 -0.39 7.23 3.69
CA LEU A 142 -0.69 8.38 4.56
C LEU A 142 -0.70 8.04 6.06
N HIS A 143 -1.00 6.79 6.41
CA HIS A 143 -1.00 6.33 7.79
C HIS A 143 0.44 6.09 8.24
N VAL A 144 1.27 5.45 7.42
CA VAL A 144 2.70 5.27 7.70
C VAL A 144 3.42 6.62 7.82
N ILE A 145 3.15 7.54 6.89
CA ILE A 145 3.67 8.92 6.91
C ILE A 145 3.36 9.62 8.25
N ARG A 146 2.16 9.42 8.80
CA ARG A 146 1.78 10.01 10.10
C ARG A 146 2.37 9.25 11.28
N VAL A 147 2.34 7.93 11.25
CA VAL A 147 2.55 7.08 12.44
C VAL A 147 4.02 6.79 12.67
N ALA A 148 4.83 6.61 11.63
CA ALA A 148 6.25 6.30 11.79
C ALA A 148 7.02 7.39 12.56
N PRO A 149 6.82 8.71 12.29
CA PRO A 149 7.41 9.77 13.11
C PRO A 149 6.86 9.80 14.54
N ARG A 150 5.56 9.54 14.74
CA ARG A 150 4.94 9.49 16.08
C ARG A 150 5.54 8.36 16.94
N ILE A 151 5.85 7.20 16.36
CA ILE A 151 6.53 6.12 17.07
C ILE A 151 7.96 6.55 17.46
N GLY A 152 8.58 7.43 16.67
CA GLY A 152 9.99 7.82 16.81
C GLY A 152 10.92 7.02 15.91
N LEU A 153 10.41 6.41 14.84
CA LEU A 153 11.23 5.66 13.88
C LEU A 153 12.02 6.61 12.99
N ILE A 154 11.38 7.66 12.49
CA ILE A 154 11.93 8.53 11.46
C ILE A 154 11.60 10.00 11.75
N SER A 155 12.30 10.92 11.09
CA SER A 155 11.94 12.33 11.13
C SER A 155 10.66 12.61 10.32
N GLU A 156 9.93 13.67 10.69
CA GLU A 156 8.71 14.05 9.99
C GLU A 156 8.97 14.44 8.52
N THR A 157 8.13 13.93 7.62
CA THR A 157 8.09 14.33 6.22
C THR A 157 6.74 13.95 5.62
N LYS A 158 6.31 14.67 4.56
CA LYS A 158 5.09 14.36 3.80
C LYS A 158 5.35 13.49 2.56
N ASP A 159 6.62 13.23 2.25
CA ASP A 159 7.01 12.46 1.07
C ASP A 159 7.12 10.96 1.42
N GLY A 160 6.22 10.15 0.87
CA GLY A 160 6.20 8.70 1.09
C GLY A 160 7.49 8.00 0.63
N ASN A 161 8.15 8.48 -0.42
CA ASN A 161 9.42 7.91 -0.88
C ASN A 161 10.55 8.19 0.13
N LYS A 162 10.52 9.35 0.78
CA LYS A 162 11.47 9.69 1.84
C LYS A 162 11.20 8.86 3.11
N VAL A 163 9.93 8.66 3.47
CA VAL A 163 9.51 7.77 4.57
C VAL A 163 10.01 6.35 4.34
N GLU A 164 9.74 5.79 3.15
CA GLU A 164 10.20 4.44 2.78
C GLU A 164 11.72 4.31 2.93
N LYS A 165 12.49 5.24 2.37
CA LYS A 165 13.96 5.22 2.45
C LYS A 165 14.48 5.29 3.89
N GLN A 166 13.92 6.16 4.73
CA GLN A 166 14.33 6.28 6.12
C GLN A 166 14.00 5.01 6.91
N LEU A 167 12.83 4.39 6.66
CA LEU A 167 12.46 3.12 7.28
C LEU A 167 13.38 1.98 6.83
N MET A 168 13.71 1.89 5.54
CA MET A 168 14.63 0.87 5.02
C MET A 168 16.06 1.03 5.56
N GLN A 169 16.50 2.26 5.83
CA GLN A 169 17.80 2.52 6.45
C GLN A 169 17.83 2.11 7.93
N LEU A 170 16.71 2.23 8.63
CA LEU A 170 16.61 1.96 10.05
C LEU A 170 16.30 0.49 10.36
N LEU A 171 15.39 -0.12 9.59
CA LEU A 171 14.77 -1.39 9.92
C LEU A 171 15.45 -2.55 9.20
N PRO A 172 15.59 -3.71 9.85
CA PRO A 172 16.15 -4.91 9.23
C PRO A 172 15.22 -5.43 8.11
N LYS A 173 15.82 -5.99 7.05
CA LYS A 173 15.11 -6.31 5.80
C LYS A 173 14.01 -7.37 5.98
N GLU A 174 14.18 -8.23 6.97
CA GLU A 174 13.31 -9.36 7.30
C GLU A 174 11.88 -8.91 7.62
N ILE A 175 11.68 -7.68 8.12
CA ILE A 175 10.35 -7.16 8.48
C ILE A 175 9.74 -6.22 7.43
N TRP A 176 10.45 -5.90 6.34
CA TRP A 176 10.02 -4.88 5.38
C TRP A 176 8.68 -5.17 4.73
N GLY A 177 8.40 -6.45 4.43
CA GLY A 177 7.16 -6.88 3.77
C GLY A 177 5.90 -6.62 4.60
N GLU A 178 6.02 -6.66 5.94
CA GLU A 178 4.86 -6.57 6.83
C GLU A 178 4.75 -5.23 7.56
N ILE A 179 5.88 -4.61 7.90
CA ILE A 179 5.88 -3.47 8.82
C ILE A 179 5.09 -2.26 8.29
N GLY A 180 5.17 -2.00 6.98
CA GLY A 180 4.42 -0.91 6.36
C GLY A 180 2.90 -1.09 6.48
N MET A 181 2.39 -2.30 6.23
CA MET A 181 0.96 -2.60 6.41
C MET A 181 0.55 -2.63 7.88
N ALA A 182 1.37 -3.18 8.76
CA ALA A 182 1.11 -3.18 10.20
C ALA A 182 0.97 -1.75 10.74
N ILE A 183 1.88 -0.84 10.36
CA ILE A 183 1.79 0.58 10.72
C ILE A 183 0.55 1.23 10.08
N SER A 184 0.20 0.89 8.84
CA SER A 184 -1.02 1.41 8.19
C SER A 184 -2.27 1.03 8.96
N PHE A 185 -2.44 -0.25 9.32
CA PHE A 185 -3.57 -0.71 10.13
C PHE A 185 -3.58 -0.08 11.53
N LEU A 186 -2.43 -0.01 12.19
CA LEU A 186 -2.31 0.70 13.47
C LEU A 186 -2.80 2.15 13.35
N GLY A 187 -2.41 2.84 12.28
CA GLY A 187 -2.82 4.22 12.01
C GLY A 187 -4.31 4.37 11.72
N ARG A 188 -4.96 3.38 11.11
CA ARG A 188 -6.41 3.39 10.85
C ARG A 188 -7.20 3.18 12.15
N GLU A 189 -6.77 2.22 12.96
CA GLU A 189 -7.56 1.74 14.10
C GLU A 189 -7.26 2.51 15.40
N ILE A 190 -5.97 2.74 15.68
CA ILE A 190 -5.47 3.18 16.99
C ILE A 190 -4.81 4.56 16.90
N CYS A 191 -3.75 4.71 16.09
CA CYS A 191 -2.98 5.95 15.97
C CYS A 191 -3.63 6.92 14.96
N ARG A 192 -4.87 7.30 15.27
CA ARG A 192 -5.72 8.19 14.47
C ARG A 192 -5.15 9.62 14.41
N PRO A 193 -5.50 10.42 13.38
CA PRO A 193 -5.05 11.81 13.28
C PRO A 193 -5.38 12.64 14.53
N THR A 194 -6.62 12.51 15.01
CA THR A 194 -7.15 13.12 16.24
C THR A 194 -7.53 12.02 17.24
N ASN A 195 -7.38 12.32 18.53
CA ASN A 195 -7.71 11.42 19.65
C ASN A 195 -7.21 9.97 19.45
N PRO A 196 -5.89 9.75 19.27
CA PRO A 196 -5.35 8.41 19.13
C PRO A 196 -5.62 7.58 20.38
N LYS A 197 -5.88 6.28 20.22
CA LYS A 197 -6.20 5.40 21.35
C LYS A 197 -4.93 4.85 22.01
N CYS A 198 -4.09 5.74 22.56
CA CYS A 198 -2.75 5.40 23.03
C CYS A 198 -2.75 4.31 24.11
N THR A 199 -3.72 4.33 25.03
CA THR A 199 -3.84 3.36 26.13
C THR A 199 -4.00 1.91 25.72
N ILE A 200 -4.55 1.66 24.53
CA ILE A 200 -4.71 0.32 23.95
C ILE A 200 -3.68 0.00 22.86
N CYS A 201 -2.68 0.88 22.66
CA CYS A 201 -1.66 0.69 21.63
C CYS A 201 -0.64 -0.36 22.10
N PRO A 202 -0.39 -1.45 21.33
CA PRO A 202 0.54 -2.51 21.73
C PRO A 202 1.98 -2.05 21.97
N ILE A 203 2.37 -0.91 21.40
CA ILE A 203 3.73 -0.37 21.44
C ILE A 203 3.80 0.98 22.18
N GLN A 204 2.80 1.30 23.02
CA GLN A 204 2.72 2.61 23.69
C GLN A 204 3.96 2.97 24.53
N ASN A 205 4.59 1.98 25.15
CA ASN A 205 5.76 2.14 26.01
C ASN A 205 7.01 2.54 25.22
N TYR A 206 7.05 2.22 23.92
CA TYR A 206 8.17 2.54 23.04
C TYR A 206 7.93 3.76 22.15
N CYS A 207 6.71 4.29 22.15
CA CYS A 207 6.26 5.38 21.30
C CYS A 207 6.69 6.76 21.86
N GLN A 208 7.28 7.59 21.00
CA GLN A 208 7.77 8.93 21.35
C GLN A 208 6.71 10.05 21.21
N TYR A 209 5.49 9.73 20.80
CA TYR A 209 4.44 10.73 20.64
C TYR A 209 4.11 11.40 21.98
N THR A 210 4.22 12.73 22.05
CA THR A 210 4.15 13.50 23.30
C THR A 210 2.73 13.82 23.75
N LEU A 211 1.75 13.87 22.84
CA LEU A 211 0.34 14.11 23.13
C LEU A 211 -0.42 12.80 23.32
N LYS A 212 0.10 11.89 24.17
CA LYS A 212 -0.58 10.61 24.44
C LYS A 212 -1.91 10.91 25.14
N THR A 213 -3.00 10.53 24.50
CA THR A 213 -4.33 10.57 25.11
C THR A 213 -4.45 9.40 26.09
N ILE A 214 -4.68 9.74 27.36
CA ILE A 214 -5.02 8.83 28.46
C ILE A 214 -6.46 8.35 28.27
#